data_AF-A0A1H6QXS9-F1
#
_entry.id   AF-A0A1H6QXS9-F1
#
_cell.length_a   1.000
_cell.length_b   1.000
_cell.length_c   1.000
_cell.angle_alpha   90.00
_cell.angle_beta   90.00
_cell.angle_gamma   90.00
#
_symmetry.space_group_name_H-M   'P 1'
#
loop_
_entity.id
_entity.type
_entity.pdbx_description
1 polymer ?
#
loop_
_entity_poly.entity_id
_entity_poly.type
_entity_poly.pdbx_seq_one_letter_code
_entity_poly.pdbx_strand_id
1 'polypeptide(L)'
;MTIDRPALFLPCPTIPYEWECISSQQEGFFCLFNQEFLVEHSTIEFFKKTSLFKEWSKPFIFLDKEQQELASSYFKQMYQMAQSDYPLKFEIIRNLLALLLHQALQLKVEDLKLEETPSNSRLYRLFDELLNKQFPLDSPAYPLNLKTASDYATALNVHVNHLNASIKSVTSKTTTQIIKERLLHEAKNLLKNTSWDIAEVGYTLGFEQPSHFNNFFKKNAGVTPLKYKNPT
;
A
#
# COMPACT_ATOMS: atom_id res chain seq x y z
N MET A 1 10.25 -15.09 -9.10
CA MET A 1 9.59 -16.19 -8.38
C MET A 1 8.86 -17.01 -9.42
N THR A 2 9.04 -18.32 -9.44
CA THR A 2 8.33 -19.20 -10.38
C THR A 2 6.93 -19.49 -9.84
N ILE A 3 5.92 -19.40 -10.71
CA ILE A 3 4.53 -19.76 -10.39
C ILE A 3 4.22 -21.03 -11.16
N ASP A 4 4.15 -22.13 -10.43
CA ASP A 4 4.03 -23.49 -10.96
C ASP A 4 2.64 -24.11 -10.69
N ARG A 5 1.77 -23.38 -10.01
CA ARG A 5 0.41 -23.80 -9.66
C ARG A 5 -0.54 -22.60 -9.60
N PRO A 6 -1.88 -22.82 -9.64
CA PRO A 6 -2.87 -21.75 -9.60
C PRO A 6 -2.66 -20.80 -8.41
N ALA A 7 -2.67 -19.51 -8.69
CA ALA A 7 -2.45 -18.48 -7.68
C ALA A 7 -3.28 -17.23 -7.98
N LEU A 8 -3.74 -16.56 -6.91
CA LEU A 8 -4.19 -15.18 -6.99
C LEU A 8 -2.98 -14.25 -6.89
N PHE A 9 -2.90 -13.32 -7.83
CA PHE A 9 -1.91 -12.25 -7.82
C PHE A 9 -2.59 -10.92 -7.48
N LEU A 10 -2.17 -10.32 -6.37
CA LEU A 10 -2.63 -9.02 -5.88
C LEU A 10 -1.43 -8.09 -5.76
N PRO A 11 -1.06 -7.37 -6.85
CA PRO A 11 0.08 -6.47 -6.83
C PRO A 11 -0.16 -5.26 -5.91
N CYS A 12 0.88 -4.87 -5.17
CA CYS A 12 0.87 -3.58 -4.50
C CYS A 12 1.07 -2.46 -5.54
N PRO A 13 0.19 -1.45 -5.64
CA PRO A 13 0.28 -0.42 -6.68
C PRO A 13 1.60 0.38 -6.70
N THR A 14 2.33 0.42 -5.58
CA THR A 14 3.59 1.16 -5.43
C THR A 14 4.83 0.37 -5.84
N ILE A 15 4.70 -0.94 -6.11
CA ILE A 15 5.81 -1.82 -6.45
C ILE A 15 5.73 -2.18 -7.94
N PRO A 16 6.80 -1.95 -8.74
CA PRO A 16 6.84 -2.43 -10.11
C PRO A 16 6.99 -3.95 -10.15
N TYR A 17 6.18 -4.61 -10.98
CA TYR A 17 6.25 -6.05 -11.22
C TYR A 17 6.56 -6.32 -12.69
N GLU A 18 7.40 -7.33 -12.94
CA GLU A 18 7.70 -7.84 -14.27
C GLU A 18 7.24 -9.30 -14.35
N TRP A 19 6.64 -9.67 -15.48
CA TRP A 19 6.10 -11.01 -15.71
C TRP A 19 6.73 -11.59 -16.97
N GLU A 20 7.50 -12.66 -16.81
CA GLU A 20 8.11 -13.40 -17.91
C GLU A 20 7.41 -14.75 -18.09
N CYS A 21 6.81 -14.96 -19.24
CA CYS A 21 6.11 -16.20 -19.55
C CYS A 21 7.11 -17.27 -20.01
N ILE A 22 7.32 -18.29 -19.19
CA ILE A 22 8.21 -19.41 -19.51
C ILE A 22 7.51 -20.44 -20.44
N SER A 23 6.18 -20.45 -20.49
CA SER A 23 5.37 -21.36 -21.32
C SER A 23 4.33 -20.58 -22.13
N SER A 24 4.00 -21.10 -23.31
CA SER A 24 2.92 -20.58 -24.17
C SER A 24 1.52 -20.97 -23.70
N GLN A 25 1.40 -21.92 -22.77
CA GLN A 25 0.12 -22.31 -22.18
C GLN A 25 -0.05 -21.63 -20.83
N GLN A 26 -0.72 -20.47 -20.84
CA GLN A 26 -1.21 -19.81 -19.64
C GLN A 26 -2.70 -19.54 -19.78
N GLU A 27 -3.46 -19.97 -18.78
CA GLU A 27 -4.88 -19.67 -18.65
C GLU A 27 -5.11 -18.92 -17.34
N GLY A 28 -6.02 -17.96 -17.35
CA GLY A 28 -6.31 -17.18 -16.16
C GLY A 28 -7.26 -16.03 -16.43
N PHE A 29 -7.47 -15.24 -15.39
CA PHE A 29 -8.31 -14.06 -15.43
C PHE A 29 -7.52 -12.87 -14.89
N PHE A 30 -7.84 -11.67 -15.39
CA PHE A 30 -7.38 -10.43 -14.80
C PHE A 30 -8.58 -9.51 -14.58
N CYS A 31 -8.54 -8.76 -13.48
CA CYS A 31 -9.51 -7.72 -13.17
C CYS A 31 -8.72 -6.46 -12.86
N LEU A 32 -8.87 -5.43 -13.70
CA LEU A 32 -8.22 -4.13 -13.53
C LEU A 32 -9.31 -3.11 -13.19
N PHE A 33 -9.05 -2.32 -12.16
CA PHE A 33 -9.97 -1.28 -11.70
C PHE A 33 -9.16 -0.08 -11.21
N ASN A 34 -9.74 1.11 -11.37
CA ASN A 34 -9.17 2.34 -10.84
C ASN A 34 -9.59 2.54 -9.38
N GLN A 35 -9.03 3.56 -8.71
CA GLN A 35 -9.40 3.86 -7.33
C GLN A 35 -10.86 4.28 -7.19
N GLU A 36 -11.40 5.05 -8.14
CA GLU A 36 -12.80 5.53 -8.14
C GLU A 36 -13.80 4.37 -8.05
N PHE A 37 -13.52 3.27 -8.75
CA PHE A 37 -14.32 2.04 -8.70
C PHE A 37 -14.42 1.44 -7.29
N LEU A 38 -13.43 1.71 -6.42
CA LEU A 38 -13.36 1.19 -5.05
C LEU A 38 -13.94 2.14 -4.00
N VAL A 39 -13.90 3.47 -4.25
CA VAL A 39 -14.25 4.50 -3.26
C VAL A 39 -15.74 4.52 -2.94
N GLU A 40 -16.60 4.09 -3.86
CA GLU A 40 -18.05 4.05 -3.66
C GLU A 40 -18.51 3.04 -2.58
N HIS A 41 -17.64 2.13 -2.11
CA HIS A 41 -18.01 1.08 -1.15
C HIS A 41 -17.01 0.95 0.03
N SER A 42 -17.52 1.14 1.25
CA SER A 42 -16.73 1.08 2.50
C SER A 42 -15.99 -0.23 2.73
N THR A 43 -16.52 -1.35 2.20
CA THR A 43 -15.89 -2.68 2.30
C THR A 43 -14.55 -2.75 1.57
N ILE A 44 -14.36 -2.00 0.48
CA ILE A 44 -13.09 -2.09 -0.27
C ILE A 44 -12.00 -1.24 0.38
N GLU A 45 -12.37 -0.12 0.99
CA GLU A 45 -11.50 0.66 1.87
C GLU A 45 -10.98 -0.18 3.05
N PHE A 46 -11.77 -1.13 3.56
CA PHE A 46 -11.28 -2.08 4.57
C PHE A 46 -10.13 -2.93 4.02
N PHE A 47 -10.25 -3.50 2.81
CA PHE A 47 -9.18 -4.35 2.27
C PHE A 47 -7.86 -3.62 2.06
N LYS A 48 -7.88 -2.33 1.68
CA LYS A 48 -6.66 -1.50 1.59
C LYS A 48 -5.88 -1.43 2.91
N LYS A 49 -6.56 -1.61 4.05
CA LYS A 49 -5.96 -1.63 5.39
C LYS A 49 -5.45 -3.02 5.81
N THR A 50 -5.80 -4.08 5.08
CA THR A 50 -5.37 -5.46 5.36
C THR A 50 -3.99 -5.75 4.76
N SER A 51 -3.43 -6.93 5.08
CA SER A 51 -2.16 -7.37 4.50
C SER A 51 -2.22 -7.53 2.98
N LEU A 52 -3.40 -7.61 2.34
CA LEU A 52 -3.54 -7.86 0.90
C LEU A 52 -2.82 -6.84 0.00
N PHE A 53 -2.78 -5.56 0.40
CA PHE A 53 -2.24 -4.48 -0.44
C PHE A 53 -1.02 -3.79 0.17
N LYS A 54 -0.41 -4.37 1.21
CA LYS A 54 0.76 -3.79 1.87
C LYS A 54 2.04 -4.30 1.22
N GLU A 55 3.05 -3.42 1.17
CA GLU A 55 4.34 -3.66 0.52
C GLU A 55 5.14 -4.84 1.10
N TRP A 56 4.90 -5.18 2.37
CA TRP A 56 5.54 -6.31 3.05
C TRP A 56 4.84 -7.65 2.80
N SER A 57 3.70 -7.65 2.12
CA SER A 57 2.95 -8.87 1.84
C SER A 57 3.46 -9.55 0.58
N LYS A 58 3.46 -10.89 0.57
CA LYS A 58 3.67 -11.64 -0.67
C LYS A 58 2.46 -11.38 -1.58
N PRO A 59 2.66 -10.95 -2.85
CA PRO A 59 1.57 -10.61 -3.74
C PRO A 59 0.88 -11.86 -4.31
N PHE A 60 1.42 -13.05 -4.06
CA PHE A 60 0.89 -14.32 -4.54
C PHE A 60 0.26 -15.12 -3.41
N ILE A 61 -0.94 -15.63 -3.68
CA ILE A 61 -1.68 -16.55 -2.82
C ILE A 61 -1.93 -17.80 -3.64
N PHE A 62 -1.24 -18.89 -3.30
CA PHE A 62 -1.45 -20.17 -3.96
C PHE A 62 -2.76 -20.78 -3.50
N LEU A 63 -3.52 -21.32 -4.45
CA LEU A 63 -4.83 -21.88 -4.20
C LEU A 63 -4.77 -23.41 -4.24
N ASP A 64 -5.56 -24.06 -3.39
CA ASP A 64 -5.95 -25.44 -3.64
C ASP A 64 -7.05 -25.52 -4.71
N LYS A 65 -7.48 -26.74 -5.04
CA LYS A 65 -8.46 -26.99 -6.10
C LYS A 65 -9.83 -26.34 -5.81
N GLU A 66 -10.31 -26.45 -4.58
CA GLU A 66 -11.62 -25.93 -4.18
C GLU A 66 -11.61 -24.39 -4.23
N GLN A 67 -10.55 -23.79 -3.70
CA GLN A 67 -10.33 -22.35 -3.72
C GLN A 67 -10.17 -21.82 -5.14
N GLN A 68 -9.47 -22.54 -6.01
CA GLN A 68 -9.32 -22.21 -7.42
C GLN A 68 -10.68 -22.22 -8.13
N GLU A 69 -11.49 -23.26 -7.94
CA GLU A 69 -12.81 -23.38 -8.55
C GLU A 69 -13.72 -22.23 -8.11
N LEU A 70 -13.72 -21.91 -6.82
CA LEU A 70 -14.49 -20.79 -6.26
C LEU A 70 -14.03 -19.45 -6.84
N ALA A 71 -12.73 -19.15 -6.79
CA ALA A 71 -12.18 -17.90 -7.33
C ALA A 71 -12.46 -17.75 -8.83
N SER A 72 -12.28 -18.84 -9.59
CA SER A 72 -12.61 -18.89 -11.02
C SER A 72 -14.08 -18.62 -11.27
N SER A 73 -14.97 -19.10 -10.39
CA SER A 73 -16.41 -18.82 -10.51
C SER A 73 -16.72 -17.33 -10.35
N TYR A 74 -16.04 -16.62 -9.44
CA TYR A 74 -16.22 -15.18 -9.28
C TYR A 74 -15.74 -14.43 -10.53
N PHE A 75 -14.58 -14.80 -11.08
CA PHE A 75 -14.10 -14.19 -12.32
C PHE A 75 -15.01 -14.42 -13.52
N LYS A 76 -15.52 -15.64 -13.70
CA LYS A 76 -16.47 -15.96 -14.77
C LYS A 76 -17.75 -15.13 -14.65
N GLN A 77 -18.28 -14.99 -13.43
CA GLN A 77 -19.47 -14.17 -13.18
C GLN A 77 -19.18 -12.68 -13.42
N MET A 78 -18.02 -12.16 -12.97
CA MET A 78 -17.63 -10.78 -13.26
C MET A 78 -17.52 -10.53 -14.76
N TYR A 79 -16.92 -11.46 -15.51
CA TYR A 79 -16.79 -11.36 -16.97
C TYR A 79 -18.15 -11.35 -17.67
N GLN A 80 -19.05 -12.27 -17.31
CA GLN A 80 -20.41 -12.32 -17.85
C GLN A 80 -21.19 -11.03 -17.54
N MET A 81 -21.08 -10.54 -16.31
CA MET A 81 -21.76 -9.33 -15.86
C MET A 81 -21.25 -8.09 -16.60
N ALA A 82 -19.95 -8.00 -16.87
CA ALA A 82 -19.35 -6.90 -17.63
C ALA A 82 -19.92 -6.81 -19.06
N GLN A 83 -20.20 -7.97 -19.68
CA GLN A 83 -20.80 -8.08 -21.03
C GLN A 83 -22.32 -7.88 -21.05
N SER A 84 -22.97 -7.82 -19.88
CA SER A 84 -24.43 -7.65 -19.82
C SER A 84 -24.85 -6.18 -20.00
N ASP A 85 -26.11 -5.98 -20.38
CA ASP A 85 -26.77 -4.67 -20.43
C ASP A 85 -27.44 -4.29 -19.10
N TYR A 86 -27.19 -5.04 -18.03
CA TYR A 86 -27.81 -4.77 -16.74
C TYR A 86 -27.33 -3.44 -16.15
N PRO A 87 -28.22 -2.49 -15.77
CA PRO A 87 -27.81 -1.17 -15.32
C PRO A 87 -26.91 -1.15 -14.08
N LEU A 88 -27.10 -2.09 -13.15
CA LEU A 88 -26.31 -2.18 -11.91
C LEU A 88 -25.19 -3.22 -11.99
N LYS A 89 -24.74 -3.58 -13.19
CA LYS A 89 -23.70 -4.59 -13.40
C LYS A 89 -22.42 -4.34 -12.61
N PHE A 90 -22.02 -3.08 -12.46
CA PHE A 90 -20.83 -2.72 -11.71
C PHE A 90 -20.98 -2.91 -10.20
N GLU A 91 -22.19 -2.81 -9.64
CA GLU A 91 -22.44 -3.17 -8.24
C GLU A 91 -22.22 -4.66 -8.00
N ILE A 92 -22.71 -5.51 -8.92
CA ILE A 92 -22.50 -6.95 -8.84
C ILE A 92 -21.01 -7.29 -9.00
N ILE A 93 -20.31 -6.68 -9.96
CA ILE A 93 -18.87 -6.88 -10.15
C ILE A 93 -18.10 -6.49 -8.87
N ARG A 94 -18.45 -5.37 -8.23
CA ARG A 94 -17.84 -4.96 -6.96
C ARG A 94 -18.06 -5.96 -5.83
N ASN A 95 -19.28 -6.49 -5.71
CA ASN A 95 -19.59 -7.50 -4.69
C ASN A 95 -18.81 -8.80 -4.93
N LEU A 96 -18.72 -9.26 -6.18
CA LEU A 96 -17.92 -10.44 -6.55
C LEU A 96 -16.43 -10.21 -6.28
N LEU A 97 -15.92 -9.03 -6.58
CA LEU A 97 -14.55 -8.64 -6.25
C LEU A 97 -14.32 -8.65 -4.73
N ALA A 98 -15.26 -8.12 -3.94
CA ALA A 98 -15.16 -8.14 -2.48
C ALA A 98 -15.14 -9.57 -1.92
N LEU A 99 -15.95 -10.48 -2.47
CA LEU A 99 -15.92 -11.91 -2.11
C LEU A 99 -14.55 -12.54 -2.44
N LEU A 100 -14.01 -12.26 -3.62
CA LEU A 100 -12.68 -12.72 -4.01
C LEU A 100 -11.59 -12.20 -3.06
N LEU A 101 -11.65 -10.93 -2.66
CA LEU A 101 -10.71 -10.33 -1.71
C LEU A 101 -10.87 -10.92 -0.30
N HIS A 102 -12.10 -11.22 0.15
CA HIS A 102 -12.32 -11.92 1.42
C HIS A 102 -11.75 -13.33 1.40
N GLN A 103 -11.93 -14.08 0.31
CA GLN A 103 -11.33 -15.41 0.15
C GLN A 103 -9.79 -15.30 0.21
N ALA A 104 -9.20 -14.36 -0.53
CA ALA A 104 -7.76 -14.10 -0.48
C ALA A 104 -7.27 -13.79 0.95
N LEU A 105 -8.03 -12.97 1.69
CA LEU A 105 -7.70 -12.62 3.08
C LEU A 105 -7.79 -13.83 4.01
N GLN A 106 -8.80 -14.70 3.83
CA GLN A 106 -8.98 -15.92 4.61
C GLN A 106 -7.80 -16.91 4.42
N LEU A 107 -7.19 -16.93 3.24
CA LEU A 107 -6.01 -17.77 2.98
C LEU A 107 -4.72 -17.20 3.56
N LYS A 108 -4.71 -15.90 3.88
CA LYS A 108 -3.65 -15.24 4.62
C LYS A 108 -3.93 -15.20 6.13
N VAL A 109 -4.74 -16.12 6.68
CA VAL A 109 -5.06 -16.14 8.13
C VAL A 109 -3.81 -16.32 9.02
N GLU A 110 -2.70 -16.81 8.50
CA GLU A 110 -1.40 -16.79 9.21
C GLU A 110 -0.83 -15.37 9.42
N ASP A 111 -1.13 -14.42 8.53
CA ASP A 111 -0.91 -12.97 8.75
C ASP A 111 -1.95 -12.39 9.73
N LEU A 112 -3.07 -13.08 9.92
CA LEU A 112 -4.14 -12.76 10.86
C LEU A 112 -4.01 -13.52 12.18
N LYS A 113 -2.81 -13.95 12.62
CA LYS A 113 -2.63 -14.53 13.96
C LYS A 113 -3.30 -13.63 15.00
N LEU A 114 -4.50 -14.04 15.39
CA LEU A 114 -5.43 -13.36 16.29
C LEU A 114 -5.07 -13.65 17.75
N GLU A 115 -4.04 -14.44 18.00
CA GLU A 115 -3.54 -14.75 19.32
C GLU A 115 -2.37 -13.79 19.63
N GLU A 116 -2.64 -12.88 20.58
CA GLU A 116 -1.78 -11.84 21.20
C GLU A 116 -1.86 -10.38 20.72
N THR A 117 -2.54 -10.04 19.61
CA THR A 117 -2.43 -8.66 19.05
C THR A 117 -3.71 -7.84 18.81
N PRO A 118 -4.65 -7.66 19.76
CA PRO A 118 -5.63 -6.56 19.66
C PRO A 118 -5.00 -5.18 19.83
N SER A 119 -4.03 -5.04 20.75
CA SER A 119 -3.45 -3.74 21.10
C SER A 119 -2.43 -3.27 20.06
N ASN A 120 -1.47 -4.11 19.67
CA ASN A 120 -0.39 -3.68 18.77
C ASN A 120 -0.87 -3.49 17.33
N SER A 121 -1.83 -4.31 16.85
CA SER A 121 -2.44 -4.13 15.53
C SER A 121 -3.32 -2.87 15.49
N ARG A 122 -4.08 -2.59 16.55
CA ARG A 122 -4.84 -1.35 16.71
C ARG A 122 -3.90 -0.14 16.74
N LEU A 123 -2.80 -0.22 17.48
CA LEU A 123 -1.82 0.86 17.57
C LEU A 123 -1.13 1.09 16.22
N TYR A 124 -0.77 0.03 15.49
CA TYR A 124 -0.26 0.14 14.13
C TYR A 124 -1.29 0.78 13.19
N ARG A 125 -2.57 0.39 13.26
CA ARG A 125 -3.62 0.99 12.43
C ARG A 125 -3.81 2.48 12.73
N LEU A 126 -3.82 2.87 14.00
CA LEU A 126 -3.90 4.27 14.40
C LEU A 126 -2.69 5.06 13.92
N PHE A 127 -1.48 4.48 14.01
CA PHE A 127 -0.27 5.06 13.45
C PHE A 127 -0.34 5.21 11.93
N ASP A 128 -0.74 4.17 11.19
CA ASP A 128 -0.84 4.19 9.73
C ASP A 128 -1.87 5.23 9.26
N GLU A 129 -3.03 5.32 9.92
CA GLU A 129 -4.02 6.35 9.64
C GLU A 129 -3.47 7.76 9.92
N LEU A 130 -2.78 7.95 11.05
CA LEU A 130 -2.22 9.25 11.42
C LEU A 130 -1.07 9.67 10.48
N LEU A 131 -0.23 8.72 10.05
CA LEU A 131 0.84 8.95 9.08
C LEU A 131 0.26 9.37 7.73
N ASN A 132 -0.70 8.60 7.21
CA ASN A 132 -1.23 8.83 5.86
C ASN A 132 -2.13 10.06 5.75
N LYS A 133 -2.77 10.51 6.85
CA LYS A 133 -3.58 11.74 6.89
C LYS A 133 -2.83 13.02 6.58
N GLN A 134 -1.50 13.01 6.66
CA GLN A 134 -0.68 14.19 6.36
C GLN A 134 -0.33 14.34 4.88
N PHE A 135 -0.83 13.46 4.02
CA PHE A 135 -0.47 13.41 2.61
C PHE A 135 -1.74 13.33 1.72
N PRO A 136 -1.68 13.84 0.47
CA PRO A 136 -0.54 14.52 -0.15
C PRO A 136 -0.26 15.90 0.46
N LEU A 137 0.97 16.39 0.29
CA LEU A 137 1.34 17.75 0.69
C LEU A 137 1.08 18.70 -0.49
N ASP A 138 -0.04 19.39 -0.47
CA ASP A 138 -0.50 20.20 -1.62
C ASP A 138 0.03 21.64 -1.62
N SER A 139 0.69 22.10 -0.56
CA SER A 139 1.23 23.46 -0.48
C SER A 139 2.44 23.57 0.46
N PRO A 140 3.48 24.36 0.12
CA PRO A 140 4.61 24.61 1.03
C PRO A 140 4.22 25.38 2.29
N ALA A 141 3.06 26.05 2.28
CA ALA A 141 2.53 26.78 3.43
C ALA A 141 2.09 25.84 4.58
N TYR A 142 1.87 24.55 4.28
CA TYR A 142 1.44 23.55 5.24
C TYR A 142 2.48 22.42 5.32
N PRO A 143 3.64 22.68 5.95
CA PRO A 143 4.67 21.68 6.09
C PRO A 143 4.22 20.53 6.98
N LEU A 144 4.90 19.39 6.84
CA LEU A 144 4.64 18.19 7.61
C LEU A 144 4.82 18.44 9.12
N ASN A 145 3.79 18.06 9.89
CA ASN A 145 3.77 18.28 11.34
C ASN A 145 4.44 17.13 12.12
N LEU A 146 4.06 15.88 11.85
CA LEU A 146 4.59 14.69 12.52
C LEU A 146 5.69 14.06 11.67
N LYS A 147 6.91 13.99 12.19
CA LYS A 147 8.12 13.63 11.42
C LYS A 147 8.91 12.50 12.06
N THR A 148 8.80 12.34 13.37
CA THR A 148 9.59 11.40 14.15
C THR A 148 8.69 10.37 14.83
N ALA A 149 9.25 9.21 15.15
CA ALA A 149 8.54 8.20 15.93
C ALA A 149 8.03 8.77 17.28
N SER A 150 8.72 9.76 17.85
CA SER A 150 8.30 10.42 19.08
C SER A 150 7.03 11.25 18.86
N ASP A 151 6.94 11.99 17.76
CA ASP A 151 5.76 12.82 17.45
C ASP A 151 4.50 11.95 17.35
N TYR A 152 4.60 10.81 16.65
CA TYR A 152 3.51 9.85 16.56
C TYR A 152 3.19 9.20 17.90
N ALA A 153 4.19 8.88 18.71
CA ALA A 153 3.98 8.30 20.03
C ALA A 153 3.21 9.26 20.94
N THR A 154 3.60 10.54 20.95
CA THR A 154 2.89 11.61 21.67
C THR A 154 1.46 11.77 21.16
N ALA A 155 1.26 11.84 19.85
CA ALA A 155 -0.07 12.00 19.26
C ALA A 155 -1.01 10.81 19.52
N LEU A 156 -0.45 9.61 19.69
CA LEU A 156 -1.18 8.38 20.02
C LEU A 156 -1.28 8.13 21.53
N ASN A 157 -0.74 9.02 22.37
CA ASN A 157 -0.68 8.90 23.82
C ASN A 157 -0.04 7.57 24.29
N VAL A 158 1.09 7.20 23.67
CA VAL A 158 1.86 5.99 24.02
C VAL A 158 3.35 6.31 24.17
N HIS A 159 4.09 5.45 24.85
CA HIS A 159 5.54 5.56 24.91
C HIS A 159 6.19 5.17 23.56
N VAL A 160 7.21 5.89 23.12
CA VAL A 160 7.90 5.67 21.82
C VAL A 160 8.47 4.26 21.67
N ASN A 161 8.96 3.66 22.76
CA ASN A 161 9.45 2.27 22.73
C ASN A 161 8.31 1.27 22.53
N HIS A 162 7.14 1.52 23.13
CA HIS A 162 5.97 0.68 22.93
C HIS A 162 5.47 0.81 21.48
N LEU A 163 5.39 2.03 20.94
CA LEU A 163 5.05 2.25 19.53
C LEU A 163 6.00 1.49 18.59
N ASN A 164 7.31 1.62 18.79
CA ASN A 164 8.31 0.91 17.99
C ASN A 164 8.18 -0.61 18.11
N ALA A 165 7.99 -1.14 19.32
CA ALA A 165 7.83 -2.58 19.54
C ALA A 165 6.56 -3.11 18.84
N SER A 166 5.43 -2.41 19.00
CA SER A 166 4.15 -2.76 18.41
C SER A 166 4.17 -2.69 16.88
N ILE A 167 4.82 -1.67 16.31
CA ILE A 167 4.96 -1.57 14.85
C ILE A 167 5.91 -2.64 14.31
N LYS A 168 7.03 -2.88 15.01
CA LYS A 168 8.00 -3.89 14.60
C LYS A 168 7.44 -5.30 14.68
N SER A 169 6.60 -5.60 15.67
CA SER A 169 5.95 -6.91 15.78
C SER A 169 4.96 -7.16 14.64
N VAL A 170 4.34 -6.11 14.09
CA VAL A 170 3.36 -6.21 12.99
C VAL A 170 4.01 -6.16 11.61
N THR A 171 5.06 -5.33 11.43
CA THR A 171 5.59 -4.99 10.09
C THR A 171 7.01 -5.48 9.84
N SER A 172 7.69 -6.03 10.87
CA SER A 172 9.14 -6.28 10.89
C SER A 172 10.02 -5.05 10.65
N LYS A 173 9.44 -3.86 10.53
CA LYS A 173 10.12 -2.57 10.36
C LYS A 173 9.95 -1.71 11.61
N THR A 174 10.93 -0.86 11.88
CA THR A 174 10.83 0.16 12.92
C THR A 174 9.91 1.29 12.48
N THR A 175 9.29 2.00 13.42
CA THR A 175 8.45 3.19 13.13
C THR A 175 9.20 4.21 12.27
N THR A 176 10.49 4.43 12.58
CA THR A 176 11.34 5.36 11.84
C THR A 176 11.57 4.91 10.39
N GLN A 177 11.67 3.62 10.11
CA GLN A 177 11.81 3.12 8.74
C GLN A 177 10.55 3.40 7.93
N ILE A 178 9.37 3.12 8.48
CA ILE A 178 8.10 3.35 7.79
C ILE A 178 7.91 4.84 7.48
N ILE A 179 8.20 5.72 8.45
CA ILE A 179 8.12 7.18 8.23
C ILE A 179 9.08 7.59 7.11
N LYS A 180 10.33 7.11 7.13
CA LYS A 180 11.33 7.46 6.09
C LYS A 180 10.92 6.97 4.71
N GLU A 181 10.38 5.77 4.60
CA GLU A 181 9.87 5.22 3.33
C GLU A 181 8.75 6.09 2.78
N ARG A 182 7.79 6.48 3.65
CA ARG A 182 6.70 7.38 3.28
C ARG A 182 7.19 8.76 2.85
N LEU A 183 8.12 9.35 3.61
CA LEU A 183 8.74 10.65 3.27
C LEU A 183 9.49 10.61 1.94
N LEU A 184 10.21 9.50 1.67
CA LEU A 184 10.91 9.32 0.41
C LEU A 184 9.94 9.24 -0.77
N HIS A 185 8.84 8.49 -0.59
CA HIS A 185 7.79 8.39 -1.60
C HIS A 185 7.21 9.77 -1.91
N GLU A 186 6.84 10.52 -0.88
CA GLU A 186 6.29 11.87 -1.07
C GLU A 186 7.32 12.82 -1.69
N ALA A 187 8.58 12.78 -1.25
CA ALA A 187 9.65 13.59 -1.85
C ALA A 187 9.80 13.33 -3.34
N LYS A 188 9.72 12.06 -3.77
CA LYS A 188 9.77 11.68 -5.19
C LYS A 188 8.57 12.23 -5.96
N ASN A 189 7.37 12.21 -5.36
CA ASN A 189 6.17 12.75 -5.97
C ASN A 189 6.25 14.27 -6.13
N LEU A 190 6.62 14.99 -5.07
CA LEU A 190 6.76 16.45 -5.09
C LEU A 190 7.80 16.90 -6.12
N LEU A 191 8.99 16.27 -6.12
CA LEU A 191 10.04 16.63 -7.09
C LEU A 191 9.63 16.43 -8.54
N LYS A 192 8.76 15.46 -8.84
CA LYS A 192 8.30 15.16 -10.22
C LYS A 192 7.11 15.99 -10.64
N ASN A 193 6.18 16.24 -9.73
CA ASN A 193 4.85 16.71 -10.06
C ASN A 193 4.60 18.18 -9.69
N THR A 194 5.56 18.86 -9.05
CA THR A 194 5.44 20.28 -8.70
C THR A 194 6.56 21.13 -9.30
N SER A 195 6.28 22.43 -9.43
CA SER A 195 7.27 23.44 -9.83
C SER A 195 8.21 23.86 -8.70
N TRP A 196 7.99 23.36 -7.47
CA TRP A 196 8.72 23.81 -6.27
C TRP A 196 10.21 23.49 -6.34
N ASP A 197 11.04 24.41 -5.86
CA ASP A 197 12.47 24.17 -5.78
C ASP A 197 12.82 23.10 -4.74
N ILE A 198 14.07 22.62 -4.77
CA ILE A 198 14.52 21.53 -3.89
C ILE A 198 14.47 21.92 -2.42
N ALA A 199 14.70 23.20 -2.10
CA ALA A 199 14.66 23.70 -0.74
C ALA A 199 13.20 23.74 -0.24
N GLU A 200 12.27 24.24 -1.06
CA GLU A 200 10.83 24.25 -0.80
C GLU A 200 10.30 22.84 -0.54
N VAL A 201 10.68 21.84 -1.34
CA VAL A 201 10.32 20.44 -1.10
C VAL A 201 10.87 19.96 0.24
N GLY A 202 12.13 20.26 0.56
CA GLY A 202 12.75 19.91 1.83
C GLY A 202 12.02 20.51 3.03
N TYR A 203 11.72 21.80 2.98
CA TYR A 203 10.99 22.49 4.04
C TYR A 203 9.56 21.95 4.20
N THR A 204 8.89 21.67 3.09
CA THR A 204 7.51 21.12 3.09
C THR A 204 7.46 19.73 3.74
N LEU A 205 8.48 18.91 3.52
CA LEU A 205 8.62 17.60 4.19
C LEU A 205 9.09 17.71 5.65
N GLY A 206 9.25 18.94 6.18
CA GLY A 206 9.57 19.21 7.57
C GLY A 206 11.07 19.19 7.90
N PHE A 207 11.96 19.17 6.91
CA PHE A 207 13.41 19.30 7.14
C PHE A 207 13.76 20.75 7.48
N GLU A 208 14.52 20.95 8.56
CA GLU A 208 14.93 22.29 9.01
C GLU A 208 15.94 22.96 8.05
N GLN A 209 16.71 22.15 7.32
CA GLN A 209 17.76 22.62 6.43
C GLN A 209 17.74 21.83 5.11
N PRO A 210 17.86 22.48 3.94
CA PRO A 210 17.89 21.80 2.63
C PRO A 210 19.04 20.79 2.51
N SER A 211 20.16 21.02 3.20
CA SER A 211 21.29 20.08 3.26
C SER A 211 20.90 18.74 3.89
N HIS A 212 20.06 18.76 4.94
CA HIS A 212 19.55 17.54 5.57
C HIS A 212 18.62 16.77 4.64
N PHE A 213 17.73 17.47 3.92
CA PHE A 213 16.88 16.86 2.89
C PHE A 213 17.72 16.25 1.76
N ASN A 214 18.72 16.97 1.24
CA ASN A 214 19.61 16.48 0.18
C ASN A 214 20.31 15.18 0.60
N ASN A 215 20.85 15.14 1.83
CA ASN A 215 21.51 13.95 2.38
C ASN A 215 20.54 12.79 2.59
N PHE A 216 19.35 13.07 3.14
CA PHE A 216 18.29 12.08 3.31
C PHE A 216 17.89 11.47 1.96
N PHE A 217 17.57 12.32 0.98
CA PHE A 217 17.10 11.86 -0.32
C PHE A 217 18.19 11.06 -1.03
N LYS A 218 19.43 11.56 -1.08
CA LYS A 218 20.56 10.85 -1.70
C LYS A 218 20.79 9.49 -1.06
N LYS A 219 20.75 9.40 0.27
CA LYS A 219 20.94 8.15 1.00
C LYS A 219 19.90 7.09 0.68
N ASN A 220 18.63 7.50 0.48
CA ASN A 220 17.53 6.56 0.30
C ASN A 220 17.10 6.34 -1.17
N ALA A 221 17.33 7.31 -2.06
CA ALA A 221 17.03 7.23 -3.49
C ALA A 221 18.25 6.84 -4.35
N GLY A 222 19.47 6.90 -3.81
CA GLY A 222 20.72 6.63 -4.54
C GLY A 222 21.19 7.79 -5.45
N VAL A 223 20.37 8.82 -5.65
CA VAL A 223 20.68 10.00 -6.47
C VAL A 223 20.31 11.29 -5.75
N THR A 224 20.89 12.42 -6.14
CA THR A 224 20.54 13.72 -5.55
C THR A 224 19.14 14.16 -5.97
N PRO A 225 18.43 14.98 -5.16
CA PRO A 225 17.14 15.55 -5.55
C PRO A 225 17.18 16.27 -6.89
N LEU A 226 18.26 17.04 -7.15
CA LEU A 226 18.44 17.76 -8.41
C LEU A 226 18.50 16.81 -9.61
N LYS A 227 19.31 15.74 -9.51
CA LYS A 227 19.42 14.74 -10.56
C LYS A 227 18.12 13.97 -10.76
N TYR A 228 17.35 13.76 -9.68
CA TYR A 228 16.06 13.09 -9.75
C TYR A 228 14.98 13.96 -10.39
N LYS A 229 14.96 15.27 -10.10
CA LYS A 229 14.01 16.23 -10.66
C LYS A 229 14.27 16.51 -12.14
N ASN A 230 15.55 16.65 -12.51
CA ASN A 230 15.99 16.89 -13.88
C ASN A 230 16.87 15.72 -14.36
N PRO A 231 16.27 14.57 -14.70
CA PRO A 231 17.00 13.49 -15.34
C PRO A 231 17.38 13.94 -16.75
N THR A 232 18.65 14.30 -16.95
CA THR A 232 19.27 14.40 -18.29
C THR A 232 19.11 13.11 -19.06
#